data_AF-A0A7C3HCN3-F1
#
_entry.id   AF-A0A7C3HCN3-F1
#
_cell.length_a   1.000
_cell.length_b   1.000
_cell.length_c   1.000
_cell.angle_alpha   90.00
_cell.angle_beta   90.00
_cell.angle_gamma   90.00
#
_symmetry.space_group_name_H-M   'P 1'
#
loop_
_entity.id
_entity.type
_entity.pdbx_description
1 polymer ?
#
loop_
_entity_poly.entity_id
_entity_poly.type
_entity_poly.pdbx_seq_one_letter_code
_entity_poly.pdbx_strand_id
1 'polypeptide(L)'
;RGEKHVELMDLAGLSRRSPAMAAVLSIFLLSLTGVPLTAGFFGKFYIFKAALDADLVWLAVLGLLNSAVAAYYYLRIIVMMYMHEPSIGAEPLPAPAPGIRWALAASVAGTFVLGVAPSLVLDYATASAPLLR
;
A
#
# COMPACT_ATOMS: atom_id res chain seq x y z
N ARG A 1 -20.76 11.23 15.35
CA ARG A 1 -19.38 11.79 15.42
C ARG A 1 -19.04 12.17 13.99
N GLY A 2 -18.98 13.47 13.66
CA GLY A 2 -18.79 13.90 12.27
C GLY A 2 -17.44 13.40 11.76
N GLU A 3 -17.44 12.53 10.75
CA GLU A 3 -16.21 12.10 10.11
C GLU A 3 -15.66 13.30 9.34
N LYS A 4 -14.46 13.76 9.73
CA LYS A 4 -13.76 14.77 8.94
C LYS A 4 -13.37 14.13 7.62
N HIS A 5 -13.84 14.69 6.52
CA HIS A 5 -13.31 14.38 5.19
C HIS A 5 -11.82 14.74 5.18
N VAL A 6 -10.97 13.79 4.79
CA VAL A 6 -9.53 14.01 4.67
C VAL A 6 -9.25 14.35 3.21
N GLU A 7 -8.82 15.58 2.97
CA GLU A 7 -8.38 16.02 1.66
C GLU A 7 -6.88 15.76 1.46
N LEU A 8 -6.43 15.80 0.20
CA LEU A 8 -5.00 15.67 -0.10
C LEU A 8 -4.16 16.76 0.58
N MET A 9 -4.73 17.96 0.75
CA MET A 9 -4.08 19.06 1.46
C MET A 9 -3.92 18.78 2.96
N ASP A 10 -4.81 17.97 3.56
CA ASP A 10 -4.69 17.58 4.96
C ASP A 10 -3.54 16.61 5.22
N LEU A 11 -2.97 16.02 4.17
CA LEU A 11 -1.77 15.18 4.26
C LEU A 11 -0.48 16.00 4.09
N ALA A 12 -0.56 17.29 3.75
CA ALA A 12 0.61 18.15 3.61
C ALA A 12 1.42 18.19 4.90
N GLY A 13 2.74 17.99 4.78
CA GLY A 13 3.65 18.04 5.93
C GLY A 13 3.31 17.05 7.04
N LEU A 14 2.60 15.95 6.76
CA LEU A 14 2.26 14.91 7.73
C LEU A 14 3.50 14.37 8.44
N SER A 15 4.63 14.28 7.73
CA SER A 15 5.92 13.87 8.29
C SER A 15 6.38 14.73 9.47
N ARG A 16 6.07 16.03 9.48
CA ARG A 16 6.41 16.95 10.57
C ARG A 16 5.44 16.87 11.73
N ARG A 17 4.16 16.58 11.47
CA ARG A 17 3.11 16.47 12.49
C ARG A 17 3.08 15.11 13.19
N SER A 18 3.35 14.04 12.45
CA SER A 18 3.41 12.67 12.96
C SER A 18 4.31 11.81 12.06
N PRO A 19 5.63 11.79 12.32
CA PRO A 19 6.58 11.08 11.46
C PRO A 19 6.30 9.57 11.38
N ALA A 20 5.86 8.96 12.49
CA ALA A 20 5.52 7.54 12.51
C ALA A 20 4.33 7.21 11.60
N MET A 21 3.26 8.03 11.62
CA MET A 21 2.09 7.80 10.77
C MET A 21 2.41 8.05 9.30
N ALA A 22 3.21 9.08 9.00
CA ALA A 22 3.69 9.34 7.65
C ALA A 22 4.53 8.17 7.10
N ALA A 23 5.40 7.58 7.92
CA ALA A 23 6.22 6.42 7.53
C ALA A 23 5.35 5.18 7.25
N VAL A 24 4.42 4.85 8.15
CA VAL A 24 3.51 3.70 7.99
C VAL A 24 2.66 3.84 6.72
N LEU A 25 2.04 5.02 6.50
CA LEU A 25 1.26 5.26 5.29
C LEU A 25 2.12 5.19 4.03
N SER A 26 3.36 5.68 4.09
CA SER A 26 4.30 5.58 2.97
C SER A 26 4.63 4.13 2.63
N ILE A 27 4.88 3.28 3.63
CA ILE A 27 5.13 1.85 3.42
C ILE A 27 3.95 1.19 2.69
N PHE A 28 2.71 1.51 3.10
CA PHE A 28 1.52 0.97 2.43
C PHE A 28 1.34 1.50 1.01
N LEU A 29 1.58 2.80 0.77
CA LEU A 29 1.52 3.39 -0.57
C LEU A 29 2.59 2.82 -1.51
N LEU A 30 3.80 2.57 -1.00
CA LEU A 30 4.87 1.91 -1.75
C LEU A 30 4.53 0.44 -2.02
N SER A 31 3.91 -0.25 -1.05
CA SER A 31 3.39 -1.60 -1.25
C SER A 31 2.33 -1.65 -2.34
N LEU A 32 1.35 -0.74 -2.31
CA LEU A 32 0.32 -0.61 -3.35
C LEU A 32 0.88 -0.24 -4.71
N THR A 33 1.96 0.55 -4.74
CA THR A 33 2.70 0.86 -5.98
C THR A 33 3.31 -0.41 -6.57
N GLY A 34 3.72 -1.35 -5.74
CA GLY A 34 4.40 -2.57 -6.13
C GLY A 34 5.92 -2.42 -6.07
N VAL A 35 6.44 -1.76 -5.03
CA VAL A 35 7.89 -1.70 -4.80
C VAL A 35 8.41 -3.09 -4.43
N PRO A 36 9.56 -3.55 -4.96
CA PRO A 36 10.16 -4.83 -4.58
C PRO A 36 10.28 -4.97 -3.05
N LEU A 37 10.17 -6.21 -2.55
CA LEU A 37 10.12 -6.55 -1.10
C LEU A 37 8.80 -6.25 -0.38
N THR A 38 7.78 -5.76 -1.08
CA THR A 38 6.44 -5.57 -0.52
C THR A 38 5.47 -6.64 -1.00
N ALA A 39 4.47 -6.97 -0.18
CA ALA A 39 3.40 -7.90 -0.56
C ALA A 39 2.68 -7.49 -1.86
N GLY A 40 2.48 -6.18 -2.08
CA GLY A 40 1.77 -5.69 -3.26
C GLY A 40 2.54 -5.90 -4.58
N PHE A 41 3.88 -5.98 -4.56
CA PHE A 41 4.67 -6.35 -5.74
C PHE A 41 4.40 -7.79 -6.16
N PHE A 42 4.55 -8.74 -5.22
CA PHE A 42 4.36 -10.16 -5.52
C PHE A 42 2.92 -10.46 -5.92
N GLY A 43 1.93 -9.82 -5.28
CA GLY A 43 0.52 -9.95 -5.68
C GLY A 43 0.30 -9.60 -7.16
N LYS A 44 0.80 -8.43 -7.61
CA LYS A 44 0.70 -8.04 -9.03
C LYS A 44 1.52 -8.95 -9.94
N PHE A 45 2.73 -9.32 -9.52
CA PHE A 45 3.61 -10.19 -10.30
C PHE A 45 2.96 -11.55 -10.59
N TYR A 46 2.34 -12.20 -9.58
CA TYR A 46 1.64 -13.47 -9.79
C TYR A 46 0.41 -13.33 -10.69
N ILE A 47 -0.34 -12.23 -10.59
CA ILE A 47 -1.47 -11.95 -11.48
C ILE A 47 -0.98 -11.78 -12.93
N PHE A 48 0.08 -11.01 -13.16
CA PHE A 48 0.64 -10.83 -14.50
C PHE A 48 1.22 -12.13 -15.05
N LYS A 49 1.91 -12.91 -14.21
CA LYS A 49 2.39 -14.24 -14.59
C LYS A 49 1.23 -15.14 -15.01
N ALA A 50 0.17 -15.23 -14.21
CA ALA A 50 -1.00 -16.05 -14.53
C ALA A 50 -1.69 -15.59 -15.83
N ALA A 51 -1.75 -14.29 -16.10
CA ALA A 51 -2.28 -13.76 -17.35
C ALA A 51 -1.40 -14.16 -18.55
N LEU A 52 -0.08 -14.09 -18.43
CA LEU A 52 0.86 -14.52 -19.47
C LEU A 52 0.81 -16.02 -19.71
N ASP A 53 0.75 -16.83 -18.64
CA ASP A 53 0.63 -18.29 -18.73
C ASP A 53 -0.70 -18.72 -19.38
N ALA A 54 -1.73 -17.87 -19.33
CA ALA A 54 -3.02 -18.05 -19.99
C ALA A 54 -3.10 -17.40 -21.39
N ASP A 55 -1.98 -16.93 -21.96
CA ASP A 55 -1.88 -16.23 -23.25
C ASP A 55 -2.67 -14.89 -23.31
N LEU A 56 -3.03 -14.32 -22.16
CA LEU A 56 -3.79 -13.07 -22.02
C LEU A 56 -2.85 -11.85 -21.95
N VAL A 57 -1.91 -11.76 -22.90
CA VAL A 57 -0.85 -10.73 -22.92
C VAL A 57 -1.42 -9.31 -22.87
N TRP A 58 -2.52 -9.06 -23.58
CA TRP A 58 -3.16 -7.74 -23.59
C TRP A 58 -3.65 -7.29 -22.20
N LEU A 59 -4.16 -8.21 -21.38
CA LEU A 59 -4.58 -7.91 -20.01
C LEU A 59 -3.37 -7.62 -19.10
N ALA A 60 -2.25 -8.32 -19.31
CA ALA A 60 -1.01 -8.03 -18.60
C ALA A 60 -0.50 -6.61 -18.92
N VAL A 61 -0.54 -6.20 -20.20
CA VAL A 61 -0.16 -4.84 -20.62
C VAL A 61 -1.07 -3.78 -20.01
N LEU A 62 -2.39 -3.96 -20.09
CA LEU A 62 -3.35 -3.03 -19.47
C LEU A 62 -3.15 -2.93 -17.95
N GLY A 63 -2.93 -4.05 -17.28
CA GLY A 63 -2.65 -4.10 -15.85
C GLY A 63 -1.35 -3.37 -15.48
N LEU A 64 -0.30 -3.52 -16.29
CA LEU A 64 0.98 -2.83 -16.10
C LEU A 64 0.83 -1.31 -16.27
N LEU A 65 0.13 -0.86 -17.31
CA LEU A 65 -0.17 0.56 -17.52
C LEU A 65 -0.99 1.15 -16.38
N ASN A 66 -2.03 0.45 -15.94
CA ASN A 66 -2.81 0.87 -14.78
C ASN A 66 -1.96 0.98 -13.51
N SER A 67 -1.03 0.03 -13.30
CA SER A 67 -0.09 0.09 -12.18
C SER A 67 0.86 1.29 -12.27
N ALA A 68 1.31 1.66 -13.48
CA ALA A 68 2.16 2.84 -13.68
C ALA A 68 1.40 4.15 -13.38
N VAL A 69 0.14 4.24 -13.81
CA VAL A 69 -0.74 5.39 -13.49
C VAL A 69 -0.97 5.47 -11.98
N ALA A 70 -1.27 4.34 -11.32
CA ALA A 70 -1.45 4.28 -9.87
C ALA A 70 -0.18 4.70 -9.11
N ALA A 71 1.00 4.26 -9.59
CA ALA A 71 2.29 4.65 -9.01
C ALA A 71 2.46 6.17 -8.96
N TYR A 72 2.11 6.89 -10.03
CA TYR A 72 2.15 8.35 -10.07
C TYR A 72 1.29 8.97 -8.96
N TYR A 73 0.04 8.52 -8.81
CA TYR A 73 -0.86 9.03 -7.78
C TYR A 73 -0.38 8.73 -6.36
N TYR A 74 0.16 7.54 -6.11
CA TYR A 74 0.64 7.16 -4.79
C TYR A 74 1.92 7.88 -4.40
N LEU A 75 2.87 8.03 -5.32
CA LEU A 75 4.08 8.80 -5.10
C LEU A 75 3.77 10.28 -4.86
N ARG A 76 2.79 10.85 -5.56
CA ARG A 76 2.33 12.22 -5.34
C ARG A 76 1.88 12.45 -3.89
N ILE A 77 1.19 11.48 -3.28
CA ILE A 77 0.79 11.56 -1.87
C ILE A 77 2.02 11.54 -0.95
N ILE A 78 3.01 10.69 -1.22
CA ILE A 78 4.25 10.64 -0.45
C ILE A 78 5.00 11.97 -0.54
N VAL A 79 5.11 12.54 -1.74
CA VAL A 79 5.73 13.86 -1.94
C VAL A 79 4.96 14.94 -1.17
N MET A 80 3.63 14.89 -1.15
CA MET A 80 2.81 15.83 -0.36
C MET A 80 3.10 15.73 1.15
N MET A 81 3.28 14.51 1.68
CA MET A 81 3.54 14.29 3.10
C MET A 81 4.91 14.77 3.59
N TYR A 82 5.94 14.73 2.72
CA TYR A 82 7.33 15.01 3.11
C TYR A 82 7.87 16.34 2.59
N MET A 83 7.44 16.78 1.40
CA MET A 83 8.04 17.92 0.70
C MET A 83 7.20 19.20 0.82
N HIS A 84 5.96 19.11 1.27
CA HIS A 84 5.09 20.28 1.47
C HIS A 84 5.01 20.68 2.94
N GLU A 85 4.78 21.96 3.18
CA GLU A 85 4.57 22.49 4.53
C GLU A 85 3.18 22.08 5.07
N PRO A 86 3.03 21.91 6.39
CA PRO A 86 1.73 21.67 7.01
C PRO A 86 0.74 22.79 6.65
N SER A 87 -0.52 22.45 6.39
CA SER A 87 -1.56 23.45 6.13
C SER A 87 -1.73 24.41 7.31
N ILE A 88 -2.16 25.65 7.02
CA ILE A 88 -2.37 26.67 8.05
C ILE A 88 -3.45 26.17 9.02
N GLY A 89 -3.10 26.06 10.31
CA GLY A 89 -3.99 25.49 11.34
C GLY A 89 -3.88 23.97 11.53
N ALA A 90 -2.89 23.32 10.91
CA ALA A 90 -2.66 21.89 11.08
C ALA A 90 -2.04 21.57 12.46
N GLU A 91 -2.90 21.16 13.40
CA GLU A 91 -2.49 20.69 14.72
C GLU A 91 -1.65 19.40 14.65
N PRO A 92 -0.72 19.19 15.61
CA PRO A 92 -0.08 17.89 15.81
C PRO A 92 -1.12 16.79 15.99
N LEU A 93 -0.92 15.65 15.33
CA LEU A 93 -1.82 14.51 15.48
C LEU A 93 -1.61 13.85 16.84
N PRO A 94 -2.68 13.57 17.60
CA PRO A 94 -2.55 12.82 18.84
C PRO A 94 -1.99 11.42 18.56
N ALA A 95 -1.22 10.91 19.51
CA ALA A 95 -0.68 9.56 19.39
C ALA A 95 -1.83 8.54 19.27
N PRO A 96 -1.77 7.59 18.32
CA PRO A 96 -2.80 6.59 18.17
C PRO A 96 -2.91 5.72 19.43
N ALA A 97 -4.13 5.28 19.73
CA ALA A 97 -4.38 4.38 20.84
C ALA A 97 -3.49 3.12 20.75
N PRO A 98 -3.08 2.50 21.87
CA PRO A 98 -2.17 1.36 21.86
C PRO A 98 -2.62 0.21 20.94
N GLY A 99 -3.92 -0.08 20.89
CA GLY A 99 -4.46 -1.11 19.98
C GLY A 99 -4.26 -0.78 18.50
N ILE A 100 -4.44 0.48 18.10
CA ILE A 100 -4.19 0.94 16.72
C ILE A 100 -2.70 0.83 16.39
N ARG A 101 -1.82 1.18 17.33
CA ARG A 101 -0.36 1.06 17.13
C ARG A 101 0.04 -0.38 16.85
N TRP A 102 -0.49 -1.33 17.62
CA TRP A 102 -0.24 -2.76 17.38
C TRP A 102 -0.82 -3.24 16.06
N ALA A 103 -2.04 -2.84 15.72
CA ALA A 103 -2.65 -3.19 14.44
C ALA A 103 -1.83 -2.67 13.25
N LEU A 104 -1.35 -1.42 13.31
CA LEU A 104 -0.48 -0.83 12.29
C LEU A 104 0.87 -1.56 12.21
N ALA A 105 1.50 -1.83 13.35
CA ALA A 105 2.77 -2.56 13.40
C ALA A 105 2.64 -3.97 12.81
N ALA A 106 1.58 -4.70 13.19
CA ALA A 106 1.28 -6.02 12.65
C ALA A 106 1.01 -5.97 11.13
N SER A 107 0.30 -4.95 10.64
CA SER A 107 0.02 -4.77 9.22
C SER A 107 1.28 -4.45 8.41
N VAL A 108 2.17 -3.61 8.95
CA VAL A 108 3.48 -3.31 8.35
C VAL A 108 4.34 -4.58 8.32
N ALA A 109 4.43 -5.29 9.44
CA ALA A 109 5.17 -6.55 9.52
C ALA A 109 4.63 -7.56 8.51
N GLY A 110 3.30 -7.73 8.43
CA GLY A 110 2.64 -8.60 7.45
C GLY A 110 2.97 -8.20 6.01
N THR A 111 3.01 -6.90 5.70
CA THR A 111 3.37 -6.40 4.35
C THR A 111 4.77 -6.83 3.94
N PHE A 112 5.74 -6.79 4.86
CA PHE A 112 7.11 -7.23 4.58
C PHE A 112 7.25 -8.75 4.60
N VAL A 113 6.63 -9.44 5.57
CA VAL A 113 6.68 -10.90 5.67
C VAL A 113 6.09 -11.54 4.41
N LEU A 114 4.92 -11.07 3.95
CA LEU A 114 4.31 -11.55 2.71
C LEU A 114 5.07 -11.08 1.47
N GLY A 115 5.79 -9.96 1.56
CA GLY A 115 6.70 -9.50 0.51
C GLY A 115 7.94 -10.39 0.37
N VAL A 116 8.49 -10.92 1.46
CA VAL A 116 9.68 -11.79 1.43
C VAL A 116 9.31 -13.25 1.21
N ALA A 117 8.22 -13.70 1.83
CA ALA A 117 7.75 -15.09 1.79
C ALA A 117 6.27 -15.16 1.35
N PRO A 118 5.97 -14.87 0.07
CA PRO A 118 4.60 -14.93 -0.45
C PRO A 118 4.02 -16.36 -0.45
N SER A 119 4.88 -17.40 -0.43
CA SER A 119 4.48 -18.81 -0.36
C SER A 119 3.59 -19.13 0.84
N LEU A 120 3.77 -18.43 1.97
CA LEU A 120 2.98 -18.62 3.18
C LEU A 120 1.47 -18.44 2.98
N VAL A 121 1.06 -17.67 1.96
CA VAL A 121 -0.36 -17.49 1.62
C VAL A 121 -0.69 -18.17 0.30
N LEU A 122 0.26 -18.19 -0.63
CA LEU A 122 0.05 -18.74 -1.97
C LEU A 122 -0.22 -20.25 -1.96
N ASP A 123 0.41 -21.00 -1.06
CA ASP A 123 0.20 -22.45 -0.94
C ASP A 123 -1.24 -22.77 -0.51
N TYR A 124 -1.79 -21.99 0.43
CA TYR A 124 -3.19 -22.14 0.84
C TYR A 124 -4.17 -21.71 -0.26
N ALA A 125 -3.85 -20.63 -0.98
CA ALA A 125 -4.69 -20.14 -2.08
C ALA A 125 -4.75 -21.16 -3.24
N THR A 126 -3.62 -21.75 -3.60
CA THR A 126 -3.53 -22.75 -4.67
C THR A 126 -4.14 -24.09 -4.27
N ALA A 127 -3.98 -24.52 -3.01
CA ALA A 127 -4.63 -25.72 -2.49
C ALA A 127 -6.17 -25.60 -2.47
N SER A 128 -6.69 -24.38 -2.27
CA SER A 128 -8.14 -24.11 -2.18
C SER A 128 -8.80 -23.87 -3.54
N ALA A 129 -8.07 -23.37 -4.53
CA ALA A 129 -8.56 -23.09 -5.88
C ALA A 129 -9.31 -24.26 -6.57
N PRO A 130 -8.85 -25.52 -6.51
CA PRO A 130 -9.55 -26.65 -7.13
C PRO A 130 -10.84 -27.07 -6.39
N LEU A 131 -11.05 -26.65 -5.13
CA LEU A 131 -12.29 -26.96 -4.38
C LEU A 131 -13.49 -26.12 -4.84
N LEU A 132 -13.24 -25.06 -5.60
CA LEU A 132 -14.25 -24.13 -6.12
C LEU A 132 -14.67 -24.43 -7.57
N ARG A 133 -14.17 -25.54 -8.14
CA ARG A 133 -14.62 -26.09 -9.43
C ARG A 133 -15.58 -27.25 -9.22
#